data_AF-A9GII4-F1
#
_entry.id   AF-A9GII4-F1
#
_cell.length_a   1.000
_cell.length_b   1.000
_cell.length_c   1.000
_cell.angle_alpha   90.00
_cell.angle_beta   90.00
_cell.angle_gamma   90.00
#
_symmetry.space_group_name_H-M   'P 1'
#
loop_
_entity.id
_entity.type
_entity.pdbx_description
1 polymer ?
#
loop_
_entity_poly.entity_id
_entity_poly.type
_entity_poly.pdbx_seq_one_letter_code
_entity_poly.pdbx_strand_id
1 'polypeptide(L)'
;MSPRCTLFQLLLLAACGGPQLPSPAAVAGAAEAPPPRCVLPGAPTVVHREGNAVLQVWEVPAAPVLFEEVLPSAPGYLAYREAIAAAGGDLERPVADSPQPRDDAERELWRREDENAALMYGDAGRVRPIRCLEAALFAAQDARYSELTQPTEFIASILRREVGGRPQLKIYFGASDSMFPPKAFYGFDEVRRDVAAGWEYWVVLHNHTVRTLNGKPALGVPAPSTSDVPLFRGLVKESGLRAVWVTNGFYTGEATAQDLARYRTRD
;
A
#
# COMPACT_ATOMS: atom_id res chain seq x y z
N MET A 1 59.04 78.36 -6.12
CA MET A 1 58.10 79.46 -5.81
C MET A 1 57.29 79.05 -4.58
N SER A 2 57.47 79.81 -3.50
CA SER A 2 56.64 79.98 -2.29
C SER A 2 55.10 79.85 -2.50
N PRO A 3 54.26 79.83 -1.43
CA PRO A 3 53.96 78.72 -0.50
C PRO A 3 52.44 78.68 -0.13
N ARG A 4 52.05 77.85 0.86
CA ARG A 4 51.22 78.20 2.06
C ARG A 4 50.14 77.18 2.48
N CYS A 5 50.22 76.86 3.78
CA CYS A 5 49.17 76.71 4.82
C CYS A 5 47.96 75.80 4.53
N THR A 6 47.52 74.92 5.43
CA THR A 6 47.17 75.23 6.83
C THR A 6 47.04 73.94 7.64
N LEU A 7 47.47 74.03 8.90
CA LEU A 7 47.35 73.06 9.98
C LEU A 7 45.94 73.11 10.59
N PHE A 8 45.29 71.98 10.87
CA PHE A 8 44.24 71.92 11.90
C PHE A 8 44.31 70.58 12.64
N GLN A 9 44.58 70.66 13.93
CA GLN A 9 44.46 69.57 14.90
C GLN A 9 42.98 69.32 15.20
N LEU A 10 42.58 68.05 15.37
CA LEU A 10 41.49 67.72 16.26
C LEU A 10 41.77 66.39 16.98
N LEU A 11 41.72 66.44 18.31
CA LEU A 11 41.74 65.32 19.24
C LEU A 11 40.55 64.37 18.96
N LEU A 12 40.78 63.07 19.10
CA LEU A 12 39.71 62.11 19.40
C LEU A 12 40.18 61.07 20.42
N LEU A 13 39.31 60.91 21.41
CA LEU A 13 39.48 60.19 22.66
C LEU A 13 39.61 58.68 22.45
N ALA A 14 40.58 58.08 23.15
CA ALA A 14 40.67 56.64 23.33
C ALA A 14 39.58 56.19 24.33
N ALA A 15 38.61 55.41 23.84
CA ALA A 15 37.67 54.67 24.69
C ALA A 15 38.14 53.21 24.81
N CYS A 16 38.40 52.78 26.03
CA CYS A 16 38.73 51.41 26.38
C CYS A 16 37.52 50.48 26.15
N GLY A 17 37.55 49.68 25.08
CA GLY A 17 36.64 48.54 24.89
C GLY A 17 37.21 47.30 25.58
N GLY A 18 36.58 46.87 26.67
CA GLY A 18 36.89 45.59 27.32
C GLY A 18 36.41 44.39 26.49
N PRO A 19 37.06 43.22 26.61
CA PRO A 19 36.71 42.03 25.84
C PRO A 19 35.35 41.47 26.28
N GLN A 20 34.42 41.43 25.34
CA GLN A 20 33.10 40.84 25.49
C GLN A 20 33.23 39.31 25.36
N LEU A 21 33.00 38.59 26.46
CA LEU A 21 33.01 37.13 26.46
C LEU A 21 31.91 36.60 25.51
N PRO A 22 32.20 35.59 24.66
CA PRO A 22 31.22 35.01 23.78
C PRO A 22 30.12 34.32 24.60
N SER A 23 28.89 34.74 24.36
CA SER A 23 27.69 34.08 24.89
C SER A 23 27.64 32.64 24.37
N PRO A 24 27.35 31.63 25.22
CA PRO A 24 27.20 30.26 24.76
C PRO A 24 26.01 30.21 23.79
N ALA A 25 26.31 29.95 22.51
CA ALA A 25 25.29 29.65 21.52
C ALA A 25 24.48 28.46 22.04
N ALA A 26 23.19 28.70 22.31
CA ALA A 26 22.23 27.64 22.54
C ALA A 26 22.29 26.73 21.30
N VAL A 27 22.78 25.50 21.50
CA VAL A 27 22.62 24.43 20.52
C VAL A 27 21.12 24.19 20.45
N ALA A 28 20.47 24.82 19.48
CA ALA A 28 19.11 24.48 19.11
C ALA A 28 19.17 23.02 18.66
N GLY A 29 18.81 22.12 19.57
CA GLY A 29 18.58 20.72 19.23
C GLY A 29 17.59 20.73 18.08
N ALA A 30 18.03 20.24 16.92
CA ALA A 30 17.13 20.00 15.81
C ALA A 30 16.00 19.14 16.36
N ALA A 31 14.78 19.70 16.39
CA ALA A 31 13.61 18.96 16.80
C ALA A 31 13.57 17.69 15.96
N GLU A 32 13.61 16.54 16.62
CA GLU A 32 13.52 15.25 15.97
C GLU A 32 12.25 15.25 15.12
N ALA A 33 12.41 15.03 13.81
CA ALA A 33 11.27 15.02 12.90
C ALA A 33 10.26 13.98 13.41
N PRO A 34 8.96 14.29 13.43
CA PRO A 34 7.96 13.35 13.91
C PRO A 34 8.09 12.03 13.12
N PRO A 35 7.88 10.88 13.78
CA PRO A 35 8.06 9.58 13.14
C PRO A 35 7.18 9.49 11.89
N PRO A 36 7.66 8.82 10.84
CA PRO A 36 6.93 8.70 9.59
C PRO A 36 5.57 8.04 9.85
N ARG A 37 4.50 8.69 9.38
CA ARG A 37 3.13 8.19 9.52
C ARG A 37 2.76 7.40 8.28
N CYS A 38 2.17 6.22 8.47
CA CYS A 38 1.63 5.48 7.34
C CYS A 38 0.31 6.10 6.87
N VAL A 39 0.38 6.87 5.79
CA VAL A 39 -0.75 7.54 5.15
C VAL A 39 -0.47 7.64 3.65
N LEU A 40 -1.47 7.39 2.80
CA LEU A 40 -1.40 7.76 1.38
C LEU A 40 -1.44 9.30 1.27
N PRO A 41 -0.41 9.95 0.72
CA PRO A 41 -0.39 11.41 0.63
C PRO A 41 -1.56 11.96 -0.20
N GLY A 42 -2.29 12.93 0.36
CA GLY A 42 -3.40 13.60 -0.33
C GLY A 42 -4.69 12.78 -0.41
N ALA A 43 -5.75 13.44 -0.86
CA ALA A 43 -7.03 12.79 -1.13
C ALA A 43 -7.02 12.15 -2.53
N PRO A 44 -7.69 11.00 -2.73
CA PRO A 44 -7.86 10.44 -4.06
C PRO A 44 -8.70 11.36 -4.94
N THR A 45 -8.44 11.31 -6.24
CA THR A 45 -9.39 11.79 -7.24
C THR A 45 -10.37 10.67 -7.59
N VAL A 46 -11.67 10.96 -7.64
CA VAL A 46 -12.68 9.99 -8.12
C VAL A 46 -12.68 10.00 -9.65
N VAL A 47 -12.31 8.88 -10.25
CA VAL A 47 -12.32 8.69 -11.72
C VAL A 47 -13.72 8.31 -12.18
N HIS A 48 -14.36 7.38 -11.45
CA HIS A 48 -15.69 6.88 -11.76
C HIS A 48 -16.43 6.51 -10.48
N ARG A 49 -17.76 6.67 -10.49
CA ARG A 49 -18.65 6.31 -9.38
C ARG A 49 -20.02 5.94 -9.92
N GLU A 50 -20.54 4.78 -9.52
CA GLU A 50 -21.90 4.35 -9.79
C GLU A 50 -22.45 3.60 -8.57
N GLY A 51 -23.52 4.14 -7.97
CA GLY A 51 -24.02 3.65 -6.69
C GLY A 51 -22.91 3.62 -5.63
N ASN A 52 -22.68 2.43 -5.07
CA ASN A 52 -21.68 2.17 -4.04
C ASN A 52 -20.31 1.76 -4.60
N ALA A 53 -20.19 1.54 -5.91
CA ALA A 53 -18.93 1.26 -6.58
C ALA A 53 -18.17 2.57 -6.89
N VAL A 54 -16.86 2.55 -6.68
CA VAL A 54 -15.97 3.69 -6.96
C VAL A 54 -14.65 3.21 -7.56
N LEU A 55 -14.13 4.01 -8.48
CA LEU A 55 -12.76 3.95 -8.96
C LEU A 55 -12.09 5.26 -8.58
N GLN A 56 -11.06 5.16 -7.75
CA GLN A 56 -10.29 6.29 -7.24
C GLN A 56 -8.85 6.20 -7.75
N VAL A 57 -8.17 7.36 -7.81
CA VAL A 57 -6.76 7.41 -8.17
C VAL A 57 -5.97 8.32 -7.22
N TRP A 58 -4.81 7.83 -6.80
CA TRP A 58 -3.76 8.63 -6.17
C TRP A 58 -2.56 8.73 -7.11
N GLU A 59 -1.97 9.91 -7.20
CA GLU A 59 -0.62 10.10 -7.76
C GLU A 59 0.27 10.63 -6.63
N VAL A 60 1.24 9.83 -6.20
CA VAL A 60 2.04 10.12 -5.00
C VAL A 60 3.52 9.78 -5.20
N PRO A 61 4.45 10.46 -4.52
CA PRO A 61 5.83 10.02 -4.46
C PRO A 61 5.92 8.60 -3.88
N ALA A 62 6.80 7.77 -4.41
CA ALA A 62 7.09 6.45 -3.84
C ALA A 62 7.98 6.58 -2.58
N ALA A 63 7.43 7.22 -1.54
CA ALA A 63 8.16 7.50 -0.30
C ALA A 63 8.53 6.19 0.42
N PRO A 64 9.70 6.10 1.07
CA PRO A 64 10.14 4.87 1.75
C PRO A 64 9.13 4.27 2.73
N VAL A 65 8.46 5.12 3.52
CA VAL A 65 7.43 4.71 4.49
C VAL A 65 6.33 3.83 3.89
N LEU A 66 5.97 4.03 2.61
CA LEU A 66 4.95 3.23 1.92
C LEU A 66 5.34 1.75 1.80
N PHE A 67 6.63 1.44 1.93
CA PHE A 67 7.20 0.10 1.82
C PHE A 67 7.76 -0.44 3.14
N GLU A 68 7.51 0.25 4.25
CA GLU A 68 7.90 -0.17 5.60
C GLU A 68 6.73 -0.83 6.32
N GLU A 69 7.02 -1.62 7.36
CA GLU A 69 6.03 -2.29 8.23
C GLU A 69 5.43 -1.31 9.25
N VAL A 70 4.94 -0.17 8.77
CA VAL A 70 4.29 0.88 9.56
C VAL A 70 2.79 0.85 9.25
N LEU A 71 1.97 0.81 10.29
CA LEU A 71 0.52 0.71 10.16
C LEU A 71 -0.17 2.09 10.16
N PRO A 72 -1.25 2.29 9.39
CA PRO A 72 -2.08 3.48 9.49
C PRO A 72 -2.82 3.50 10.83
N SER A 73 -3.06 4.70 11.37
CA SER A 73 -3.82 4.90 12.62
C SER A 73 -5.34 4.93 12.39
N ALA A 74 -5.85 4.27 11.35
CA ALA A 74 -7.26 4.28 11.00
C ALA A 74 -8.06 3.43 12.00
N PRO A 75 -9.06 3.99 12.73
CA PRO A 75 -9.70 3.28 13.84
C PRO A 75 -10.37 1.96 13.45
N GLY A 76 -11.07 1.91 12.32
CA GLY A 76 -11.73 0.68 11.84
C GLY A 76 -10.73 -0.43 11.54
N TYR A 77 -9.64 -0.10 10.83
CA TYR A 77 -8.55 -1.04 10.56
C TYR A 77 -7.88 -1.56 11.85
N LEU A 78 -7.66 -0.68 12.83
CA LEU A 78 -7.12 -1.12 14.12
C LEU A 78 -8.10 -2.02 14.88
N ALA A 79 -9.40 -1.74 14.82
CA ALA A 79 -10.44 -2.60 15.40
C ALA A 79 -10.54 -3.97 14.69
N TYR A 80 -10.41 -3.99 13.36
CA TYR A 80 -10.28 -5.22 12.57
C TYR A 80 -9.12 -6.07 13.09
N ARG A 81 -7.94 -5.45 13.24
CA ARG A 81 -6.77 -6.16 13.73
C ARG A 81 -6.92 -6.66 15.16
N GLU A 82 -7.44 -5.83 16.05
CA GLU A 82 -7.68 -6.20 17.43
C GLU A 82 -8.63 -7.40 17.55
N ALA A 83 -9.73 -7.41 16.78
CA ALA A 83 -10.71 -8.49 16.79
C ALA A 83 -10.10 -9.83 16.31
N ILE A 84 -9.32 -9.81 15.24
CA ILE A 84 -8.62 -11.00 14.72
C ILE A 84 -7.59 -11.51 15.73
N ALA A 85 -6.77 -10.63 16.30
CA ALA A 85 -5.76 -11.01 17.29
C ALA A 85 -6.40 -11.59 18.56
N ALA A 86 -7.47 -10.96 19.06
CA ALA A 86 -8.22 -11.45 20.23
C ALA A 86 -8.89 -12.82 19.98
N ALA A 87 -9.26 -13.11 18.73
CA ALA A 87 -9.76 -14.41 18.30
C ALA A 87 -8.66 -15.48 18.17
N GLY A 88 -7.38 -15.10 18.22
CA GLY A 88 -6.24 -15.97 17.93
C GLY A 88 -6.02 -16.22 16.43
N GLY A 89 -6.58 -15.38 15.58
CA GLY A 89 -6.55 -15.51 14.11
C GLY A 89 -5.38 -14.81 13.43
N ASP A 90 -4.52 -14.08 14.17
CA ASP A 90 -3.29 -13.49 13.65
C ASP A 90 -2.24 -14.57 13.40
N LEU A 91 -2.37 -15.24 12.26
CA LEU A 91 -1.52 -16.33 11.82
C LEU A 91 -1.00 -16.03 10.42
N GLU A 92 0.32 -16.09 10.24
CA GLU A 92 0.95 -15.95 8.91
C GLU A 92 0.40 -16.97 7.91
N ARG A 93 0.09 -18.18 8.39
CA ARG A 93 -0.66 -19.23 7.68
C ARG A 93 -2.06 -19.35 8.26
N PRO A 94 -3.06 -18.61 7.73
CA PRO A 94 -4.40 -18.62 8.28
C PRO A 94 -5.03 -20.01 8.26
N VAL A 95 -5.81 -20.29 9.30
CA VAL A 95 -6.64 -21.49 9.40
C VAL A 95 -8.09 -21.01 9.52
N ALA A 96 -8.94 -21.53 8.64
CA ALA A 96 -10.36 -21.23 8.60
C ALA A 96 -11.17 -22.54 8.49
N ASP A 97 -12.46 -22.46 8.76
CA ASP A 97 -13.39 -23.56 8.58
C ASP A 97 -13.31 -24.08 7.14
N SER A 98 -13.11 -25.40 7.00
CA SER A 98 -13.02 -26.03 5.70
C SER A 98 -14.34 -25.87 4.94
N PRO A 99 -14.29 -25.55 3.64
CA PRO A 99 -15.48 -25.48 2.82
C PRO A 99 -16.20 -26.83 2.80
N GLN A 100 -17.52 -26.81 2.65
CA GLN A 100 -18.37 -28.00 2.54
C GLN A 100 -18.81 -28.16 1.06
N PRO A 101 -18.02 -28.84 0.22
CA PRO A 101 -18.28 -28.92 -1.21
C PRO A 101 -19.53 -29.74 -1.52
N ARG A 102 -20.36 -29.24 -2.45
CA ARG A 102 -21.63 -29.88 -2.82
C ARG A 102 -21.45 -31.06 -3.77
N ASP A 103 -20.40 -31.06 -4.57
CA ASP A 103 -20.11 -32.08 -5.58
C ASP A 103 -18.58 -32.27 -5.78
N ASP A 104 -18.21 -33.16 -6.70
CA ASP A 104 -16.80 -33.43 -7.03
C ASP A 104 -16.11 -32.26 -7.72
N ALA A 105 -16.84 -31.45 -8.50
CA ALA A 105 -16.26 -30.29 -9.17
C ALA A 105 -15.88 -29.20 -8.15
N GLU A 106 -16.73 -28.98 -7.14
CA GLU A 106 -16.44 -28.07 -6.04
C GLU A 106 -15.33 -28.61 -5.13
N ARG A 107 -15.27 -29.92 -4.89
CA ARG A 107 -14.12 -30.54 -4.20
C ARG A 107 -12.80 -30.27 -4.94
N GLU A 108 -12.78 -30.49 -6.25
CA GLU A 108 -11.59 -30.26 -7.07
C GLU A 108 -11.20 -28.78 -7.10
N LEU A 109 -12.18 -27.88 -7.14
CA LEU A 109 -11.95 -26.44 -7.02
C LEU A 109 -11.22 -26.10 -5.72
N TRP A 110 -11.73 -26.54 -4.57
CA TRP A 110 -11.10 -26.27 -3.27
C TRP A 110 -9.73 -26.90 -3.13
N ARG A 111 -9.52 -28.10 -3.69
CA ARG A 111 -8.19 -28.72 -3.76
C ARG A 111 -7.19 -27.83 -4.52
N ARG A 112 -7.62 -27.18 -5.60
CA ARG A 112 -6.78 -26.25 -6.37
C ARG A 112 -6.54 -24.93 -5.64
N GLU A 113 -7.51 -24.44 -4.88
CA GLU A 113 -7.31 -23.30 -3.97
C GLU A 113 -6.23 -23.63 -2.92
N ASP A 114 -6.28 -24.81 -2.32
CA ASP A 114 -5.26 -25.28 -1.37
C ASP A 114 -3.87 -25.41 -2.03
N GLU A 115 -3.80 -25.87 -3.29
CA GLU A 115 -2.55 -25.90 -4.06
C GLU A 115 -1.99 -24.48 -4.29
N ASN A 116 -2.84 -23.51 -4.63
CA ASN A 116 -2.43 -22.11 -4.78
C ASN A 116 -1.92 -21.52 -3.48
N ALA A 117 -2.60 -21.81 -2.36
CA ALA A 117 -2.13 -21.42 -1.04
C ALA A 117 -0.75 -22.05 -0.75
N ALA A 118 -0.59 -23.35 -0.96
CA ALA A 118 0.67 -24.05 -0.74
C ALA A 118 1.82 -23.48 -1.58
N LEU A 119 1.55 -23.10 -2.84
CA LEU A 119 2.51 -22.44 -3.73
C LEU A 119 2.97 -21.08 -3.18
N MET A 120 2.06 -20.29 -2.62
CA MET A 120 2.37 -18.98 -2.03
C MET A 120 3.25 -19.08 -0.78
N TYR A 121 3.07 -20.11 0.04
CA TYR A 121 3.90 -20.38 1.22
C TYR A 121 5.16 -21.21 0.92
N GLY A 122 5.32 -21.66 -0.32
CA GLY A 122 6.44 -22.45 -0.79
C GLY A 122 7.28 -21.65 -1.78
N ASP A 123 7.58 -22.27 -2.92
CA ASP A 123 8.61 -21.74 -3.83
C ASP A 123 8.06 -20.83 -4.94
N ALA A 124 6.76 -20.53 -4.98
CA ALA A 124 6.12 -19.73 -6.03
C ALA A 124 5.54 -18.40 -5.53
N GLY A 125 5.91 -17.99 -4.33
CA GLY A 125 5.52 -16.74 -3.75
C GLY A 125 6.25 -16.51 -2.44
N ARG A 126 5.87 -15.46 -1.73
CA ARG A 126 6.27 -15.24 -0.35
C ARG A 126 5.15 -14.58 0.41
N VAL A 127 4.95 -14.97 1.66
CA VAL A 127 4.09 -14.25 2.60
C VAL A 127 4.97 -13.45 3.56
N ARG A 128 4.58 -12.23 3.83
CA ARG A 128 5.28 -11.32 4.75
C ARG A 128 4.28 -10.46 5.53
N PRO A 129 4.69 -9.80 6.62
CA PRO A 129 3.90 -8.75 7.24
C PRO A 129 3.47 -7.68 6.23
N ILE A 130 2.28 -7.14 6.44
CA ILE A 130 1.73 -6.05 5.64
C ILE A 130 2.59 -4.78 5.80
N ARG A 131 2.81 -4.07 4.70
CA ARG A 131 3.49 -2.76 4.67
C ARG A 131 2.48 -1.65 4.55
N CYS A 132 2.96 -0.42 4.76
CA CYS A 132 2.11 0.74 4.81
C CYS A 132 1.20 0.92 3.59
N LEU A 133 1.70 0.75 2.36
CA LEU A 133 0.89 0.94 1.15
C LEU A 133 -0.33 0.00 1.13
N GLU A 134 -0.11 -1.28 1.40
CA GLU A 134 -1.19 -2.27 1.44
C GLU A 134 -2.14 -2.00 2.61
N ALA A 135 -1.60 -1.69 3.79
CA ALA A 135 -2.39 -1.40 4.99
C ALA A 135 -3.22 -0.13 4.83
N ALA A 136 -2.70 0.90 4.16
CA ALA A 136 -3.43 2.14 3.90
C ALA A 136 -4.58 1.93 2.90
N LEU A 137 -4.39 1.09 1.88
CA LEU A 137 -5.45 0.73 0.93
C LEU A 137 -6.52 -0.15 1.59
N PHE A 138 -6.11 -1.11 2.42
CA PHE A 138 -7.03 -1.92 3.22
C PHE A 138 -7.84 -1.04 4.19
N ALA A 139 -7.19 -0.12 4.90
CA ALA A 139 -7.85 0.84 5.77
C ALA A 139 -8.80 1.78 5.01
N ALA A 140 -8.49 2.13 3.75
CA ALA A 140 -9.38 2.92 2.92
C ALA A 140 -10.66 2.16 2.55
N GLN A 141 -10.58 0.83 2.36
CA GLN A 141 -11.76 0.00 2.17
C GLN A 141 -12.55 -0.17 3.47
N ASP A 142 -11.89 -0.51 4.56
CA ASP A 142 -12.53 -0.71 5.87
C ASP A 142 -13.28 0.55 6.34
N ALA A 143 -12.73 1.74 6.06
CA ALA A 143 -13.39 3.00 6.35
C ALA A 143 -14.70 3.23 5.57
N ARG A 144 -14.92 2.50 4.46
CA ARG A 144 -16.16 2.53 3.68
C ARG A 144 -17.12 1.43 4.14
N TYR A 145 -16.59 0.21 4.29
CA TYR A 145 -17.32 -0.98 4.70
C TYR A 145 -16.42 -1.79 5.62
N SER A 146 -16.86 -2.01 6.87
CA SER A 146 -16.02 -2.69 7.86
C SER A 146 -15.68 -4.10 7.41
N GLU A 147 -14.39 -4.43 7.37
CA GLU A 147 -13.90 -5.74 6.96
C GLU A 147 -14.24 -6.86 7.97
N LEU A 148 -14.78 -6.50 9.14
CA LEU A 148 -15.34 -7.45 10.11
C LEU A 148 -16.82 -7.75 9.88
N THR A 149 -17.64 -6.72 9.65
CA THR A 149 -19.12 -6.85 9.66
C THR A 149 -19.74 -6.84 8.28
N GLN A 150 -19.07 -6.25 7.30
CA GLN A 150 -19.43 -6.25 5.90
C GLN A 150 -18.16 -6.48 5.05
N PRO A 151 -17.58 -7.70 5.11
CA PRO A 151 -16.38 -8.03 4.34
C PRO A 151 -16.59 -7.83 2.84
N THR A 152 -15.66 -7.13 2.21
CA THR A 152 -15.71 -6.80 0.78
C THR A 152 -14.30 -6.81 0.20
N GLU A 153 -14.18 -7.05 -1.10
CA GLU A 153 -12.89 -6.94 -1.78
C GLU A 153 -12.72 -5.59 -2.48
N PHE A 154 -11.49 -5.11 -2.49
CA PHE A 154 -10.98 -4.06 -3.34
C PHE A 154 -9.91 -4.62 -4.27
N ILE A 155 -9.71 -3.95 -5.40
CA ILE A 155 -8.56 -4.17 -6.27
C ILE A 155 -7.82 -2.84 -6.47
N ALA A 156 -6.51 -2.88 -6.45
CA ALA A 156 -5.63 -1.75 -6.61
C ALA A 156 -4.59 -2.03 -7.70
N SER A 157 -4.67 -1.31 -8.81
CA SER A 157 -3.65 -1.33 -9.87
C SER A 157 -2.62 -0.25 -9.57
N ILE A 158 -1.37 -0.65 -9.32
CA ILE A 158 -0.28 0.22 -8.90
C ILE A 158 0.73 0.32 -10.04
N LEU A 159 0.87 1.52 -10.59
CA LEU A 159 1.86 1.84 -11.60
C LEU A 159 3.02 2.62 -10.98
N ARG A 160 4.20 2.48 -11.59
CA ARG A 160 5.41 3.19 -11.20
C ARG A 160 6.02 3.91 -12.39
N ARG A 161 6.59 5.09 -12.17
CA ARG A 161 7.41 5.81 -13.15
C ARG A 161 8.45 6.67 -12.43
N GLU A 162 9.58 6.92 -13.08
CA GLU A 162 10.52 7.93 -12.61
C GLU A 162 10.21 9.30 -13.24
N VAL A 163 10.12 10.34 -12.41
CA VAL A 163 9.90 11.73 -12.84
C VAL A 163 10.99 12.59 -12.22
N GLY A 164 11.87 13.15 -13.05
CA GLY A 164 13.02 13.94 -12.58
C GLY A 164 13.95 13.17 -11.65
N GLY A 165 14.17 11.87 -11.92
CA GLY A 165 14.99 10.99 -11.09
C GLY A 165 14.36 10.56 -9.76
N ARG A 166 13.06 10.81 -9.56
CA ARG A 166 12.33 10.42 -8.35
C ARG A 166 11.22 9.44 -8.70
N PRO A 167 11.08 8.32 -7.96
CA PRO A 167 10.01 7.37 -8.21
C PRO A 167 8.65 7.96 -7.80
N GLN A 168 7.68 7.81 -8.68
CA GLN A 168 6.28 8.18 -8.50
C GLN A 168 5.42 6.92 -8.62
N LEU A 169 4.34 6.89 -7.84
CA LEU A 169 3.29 5.88 -7.93
C LEU A 169 2.03 6.51 -8.47
N LYS A 170 1.29 5.74 -9.26
CA LYS A 170 -0.09 5.99 -9.59
C LYS A 170 -0.91 4.77 -9.18
N ILE A 171 -1.91 4.96 -8.33
CA ILE A 171 -2.66 3.87 -7.69
C ILE A 171 -4.12 4.02 -8.06
N TYR A 172 -4.64 3.13 -8.90
CA TYR A 172 -6.06 3.01 -9.20
C TYR A 172 -6.70 2.03 -8.23
N PHE A 173 -7.69 2.46 -7.46
CA PHE A 173 -8.37 1.67 -6.45
C PHE A 173 -9.85 1.52 -6.80
N GLY A 174 -10.24 0.28 -7.06
CA GLY A 174 -11.60 -0.14 -7.36
C GLY A 174 -12.23 -0.85 -6.18
N ALA A 175 -13.40 -0.40 -5.74
CA ALA A 175 -14.11 -1.06 -4.64
C ALA A 175 -15.60 -0.70 -4.59
N SER A 176 -16.41 -1.62 -4.05
CA SER A 176 -17.85 -1.46 -3.83
C SER A 176 -18.27 -1.96 -2.44
N ASP A 177 -19.58 -2.02 -2.21
CA ASP A 177 -20.23 -2.65 -1.04
C ASP A 177 -20.53 -4.14 -1.25
N SER A 178 -20.13 -4.69 -2.40
CA SER A 178 -20.32 -6.09 -2.78
C SER A 178 -19.04 -6.88 -2.50
N MET A 179 -19.15 -8.22 -2.39
CA MET A 179 -17.98 -9.09 -2.15
C MET A 179 -16.85 -8.84 -3.16
N PHE A 180 -17.19 -8.56 -4.42
CA PHE A 180 -16.22 -8.16 -5.44
C PHE A 180 -16.68 -6.84 -6.07
N PRO A 181 -15.76 -5.91 -6.41
CA PRO A 181 -16.13 -4.75 -7.18
C PRO A 181 -16.57 -5.18 -8.59
N PRO A 182 -17.48 -4.45 -9.26
CA PRO A 182 -17.76 -4.70 -10.66
C PRO A 182 -16.50 -4.45 -11.50
N LYS A 183 -16.26 -5.28 -12.54
CA LYS A 183 -15.04 -5.20 -13.37
C LYS A 183 -14.79 -3.82 -14.00
N ALA A 184 -15.84 -3.07 -14.30
CA ALA A 184 -15.74 -1.69 -14.81
C ALA A 184 -15.02 -0.74 -13.84
N PHE A 185 -14.92 -1.10 -12.56
CA PHE A 185 -14.24 -0.33 -11.52
C PHE A 185 -12.82 -0.82 -11.23
N TYR A 186 -12.29 -1.81 -11.96
CA TYR A 186 -10.93 -2.32 -11.70
C TYR A 186 -9.83 -1.37 -12.19
N GLY A 187 -10.18 -0.40 -13.05
CA GLY A 187 -9.24 0.62 -13.53
C GLY A 187 -8.33 0.17 -14.67
N PHE A 188 -8.59 -0.98 -15.30
CA PHE A 188 -7.66 -1.52 -16.31
C PHE A 188 -7.61 -0.72 -17.60
N ASP A 189 -8.67 0.01 -17.95
CA ASP A 189 -8.68 0.90 -19.11
C ASP A 189 -7.81 2.14 -18.87
N GLU A 190 -7.82 2.66 -17.65
CA GLU A 190 -6.92 3.70 -17.17
C GLU A 190 -5.48 3.21 -17.17
N VAL A 191 -5.23 2.03 -16.60
CA VAL A 191 -3.89 1.40 -16.58
C VAL A 191 -3.34 1.26 -17.99
N ARG A 192 -4.12 0.73 -18.95
CA ARG A 192 -3.65 0.59 -20.34
C ARG A 192 -3.24 1.92 -20.96
N ARG A 193 -4.00 2.99 -20.69
CA ARG A 193 -3.67 4.35 -21.15
C ARG A 193 -2.37 4.86 -20.52
N ASP A 194 -2.18 4.65 -19.23
CA ASP A 194 -0.97 5.11 -18.54
C ASP A 194 0.26 4.27 -18.90
N VAL A 195 0.12 2.96 -19.11
CA VAL A 195 1.19 2.11 -19.63
C VAL A 195 1.63 2.60 -21.01
N ALA A 196 0.68 2.93 -21.89
CA ALA A 196 0.99 3.56 -23.18
C ALA A 196 1.66 4.94 -23.04
N ALA A 197 1.44 5.64 -21.91
CA ALA A 197 2.11 6.89 -21.55
C ALA A 197 3.45 6.70 -20.80
N GLY A 198 3.99 5.48 -20.79
CA GLY A 198 5.31 5.17 -20.25
C GLY A 198 5.33 4.87 -18.75
N TRP A 199 4.19 4.60 -18.12
CA TRP A 199 4.16 4.01 -16.79
C TRP A 199 4.41 2.51 -16.83
N GLU A 200 5.09 1.97 -15.83
CA GLU A 200 5.23 0.52 -15.64
C GLU A 200 4.08 0.00 -14.78
N TYR A 201 3.38 -1.04 -15.25
CA TYR A 201 2.38 -1.73 -14.45
C TYR A 201 3.07 -2.63 -13.42
N TRP A 202 3.34 -2.07 -12.25
CA TRP A 202 4.19 -2.71 -11.26
C TRP A 202 3.46 -3.82 -10.51
N VAL A 203 2.30 -3.51 -9.92
CA VAL A 203 1.61 -4.44 -9.02
C VAL A 203 0.11 -4.36 -9.24
N VAL A 204 -0.57 -5.50 -9.16
CA VAL A 204 -1.99 -5.57 -8.81
C VAL A 204 -2.09 -6.11 -7.39
N LEU A 205 -2.74 -5.33 -6.53
CA LEU A 205 -3.04 -5.70 -5.16
C LEU A 205 -4.55 -5.95 -5.05
N HIS A 206 -5.00 -7.00 -4.39
CA HIS A 206 -6.37 -7.10 -3.88
C HIS A 206 -6.37 -7.68 -2.47
N ASN A 207 -7.47 -7.57 -1.75
CA ASN A 207 -7.62 -8.21 -0.44
C ASN A 207 -8.44 -9.49 -0.50
N HIS A 208 -8.13 -10.41 0.40
CA HIS A 208 -9.03 -11.47 0.81
C HIS A 208 -9.64 -11.11 2.15
N THR A 209 -10.96 -11.33 2.25
CA THR A 209 -11.77 -10.90 3.38
C THR A 209 -11.64 -11.82 4.60
N VAL A 210 -12.20 -11.39 5.72
CA VAL A 210 -12.30 -12.20 6.95
C VAL A 210 -13.05 -13.52 6.69
N ARG A 211 -12.57 -14.58 7.32
CA ARG A 211 -13.17 -15.92 7.35
C ARG A 211 -13.59 -16.26 8.77
N THR A 212 -14.13 -17.46 8.96
CA THR A 212 -14.46 -17.99 10.30
C THR A 212 -13.63 -19.22 10.60
N LEU A 213 -13.31 -19.40 11.89
CA LEU A 213 -12.82 -20.65 12.46
C LEU A 213 -13.61 -20.93 13.74
N ASN A 214 -14.45 -21.97 13.75
CA ASN A 214 -15.31 -22.31 14.88
C ASN A 214 -16.13 -21.10 15.40
N GLY A 215 -16.68 -20.31 14.47
CA GLY A 215 -17.47 -19.12 14.79
C GLY A 215 -16.69 -17.89 15.24
N LYS A 216 -15.35 -17.94 15.23
CA LYS A 216 -14.48 -16.79 15.52
C LYS A 216 -13.89 -16.20 14.23
N PRO A 217 -13.62 -14.88 14.17
CA PRO A 217 -12.92 -14.27 13.04
C PRO A 217 -11.55 -14.92 12.78
N ALA A 218 -11.28 -15.22 11.53
CA ALA A 218 -10.01 -15.76 11.05
C ALA A 218 -9.58 -15.01 9.77
N LEU A 219 -8.28 -14.98 9.48
CA LEU A 219 -7.78 -14.32 8.28
C LEU A 219 -8.13 -15.10 7.00
N GLY A 220 -8.37 -14.38 5.92
CA GLY A 220 -8.34 -14.94 4.56
C GLY A 220 -6.92 -15.33 4.16
N VAL A 221 -6.77 -16.35 3.32
CA VAL A 221 -5.46 -16.79 2.83
C VAL A 221 -4.90 -15.75 1.86
N PRO A 222 -3.71 -15.17 2.07
CA PRO A 222 -3.12 -14.16 1.19
C PRO A 222 -2.46 -14.82 -0.04
N ALA A 223 -3.22 -15.52 -0.88
CA ALA A 223 -2.75 -16.16 -2.10
C ALA A 223 -3.77 -16.00 -3.24
N PRO A 224 -3.36 -15.88 -4.51
CA PRO A 224 -4.29 -15.78 -5.64
C PRO A 224 -5.25 -16.97 -5.69
N SER A 225 -6.55 -16.69 -5.77
CA SER A 225 -7.56 -17.72 -5.98
C SER A 225 -7.48 -18.32 -7.39
N THR A 226 -8.16 -19.44 -7.61
CA THR A 226 -8.24 -20.05 -8.95
C THR A 226 -8.94 -19.15 -9.98
N SER A 227 -9.78 -18.21 -9.54
CA SER A 227 -10.40 -17.17 -10.37
C SER A 227 -9.48 -15.98 -10.67
N ASP A 228 -8.55 -15.68 -9.77
CA ASP A 228 -7.63 -14.55 -9.94
C ASP A 228 -6.53 -14.85 -10.96
N VAL A 229 -6.04 -16.09 -10.96
CA VAL A 229 -4.95 -16.54 -11.82
C VAL A 229 -5.17 -16.22 -13.30
N PRO A 230 -6.31 -16.57 -13.94
CA PRO A 230 -6.53 -16.23 -15.35
C PRO A 230 -6.62 -14.70 -15.57
N LEU A 231 -7.21 -13.95 -14.62
CA LEU A 231 -7.27 -12.50 -14.68
C LEU A 231 -5.86 -11.90 -14.71
N PHE A 232 -5.01 -12.26 -13.73
CA PHE A 232 -3.66 -11.71 -13.63
C PHE A 232 -2.76 -12.14 -14.78
N ARG A 233 -2.86 -13.38 -15.27
CA ARG A 233 -2.17 -13.81 -16.49
C ARG A 233 -2.57 -12.97 -17.70
N GLY A 234 -3.84 -12.59 -17.82
CA GLY A 234 -4.31 -11.65 -18.82
C GLY A 234 -3.61 -10.30 -18.72
N LEU A 235 -3.53 -9.73 -17.52
CA LEU A 235 -2.86 -8.44 -17.28
C LEU A 235 -1.35 -8.48 -17.55
N VAL A 236 -0.68 -9.60 -17.25
CA VAL A 236 0.72 -9.82 -17.63
C VAL A 236 0.87 -9.76 -19.15
N LYS A 237 0.01 -10.47 -19.88
CA LYS A 237 0.07 -10.55 -21.35
C LYS A 237 -0.28 -9.23 -22.03
N GLU A 238 -1.30 -8.52 -21.54
CA GLU A 238 -1.87 -7.35 -22.21
C GLU A 238 -1.16 -6.04 -21.82
N SER A 239 -0.72 -5.94 -20.57
CA SER A 239 -0.26 -4.67 -19.98
C SER A 239 1.10 -4.79 -19.28
N GLY A 240 1.74 -5.96 -19.32
CA GLY A 240 3.07 -6.16 -18.78
C GLY A 240 3.15 -6.12 -17.25
N LEU A 241 2.08 -6.51 -16.55
CA LEU A 241 2.05 -6.59 -15.08
C LEU A 241 3.29 -7.33 -14.53
N ARG A 242 3.96 -6.79 -13.50
CA ARG A 242 5.17 -7.41 -12.92
C ARG A 242 4.92 -8.33 -11.74
N ALA A 243 3.96 -8.01 -10.88
CA ALA A 243 3.69 -8.79 -9.67
C ALA A 243 2.24 -8.68 -9.23
N VAL A 244 1.81 -9.65 -8.43
CA VAL A 244 0.50 -9.72 -7.80
C VAL A 244 0.69 -9.80 -6.30
N TRP A 245 -0.05 -8.96 -5.58
CA TRP A 245 -0.12 -8.96 -4.13
C TRP A 245 -1.53 -9.31 -3.68
N VAL A 246 -1.64 -10.20 -2.69
CA VAL A 246 -2.91 -10.54 -2.04
C VAL A 246 -2.74 -10.26 -0.55
N THR A 247 -3.52 -9.34 0.01
CA THR A 247 -3.44 -8.99 1.42
C THR A 247 -4.66 -9.46 2.20
N ASN A 248 -4.51 -9.75 3.48
CA ASN A 248 -5.63 -9.99 4.39
C ASN A 248 -5.67 -8.94 5.52
N GLY A 249 -5.01 -7.80 5.33
CA GLY A 249 -4.92 -6.75 6.36
C GLY A 249 -3.89 -7.04 7.46
N PHE A 250 -3.23 -8.21 7.44
CA PHE A 250 -2.12 -8.55 8.35
C PHE A 250 -0.86 -8.95 7.62
N TYR A 251 -1.03 -9.81 6.64
CA TYR A 251 0.01 -10.37 5.81
C TYR A 251 -0.32 -10.11 4.34
N THR A 252 0.72 -10.03 3.54
CA THR A 252 0.62 -9.90 2.09
C THR A 252 1.41 -11.01 1.45
N GLY A 253 0.73 -11.81 0.63
CA GLY A 253 1.36 -12.76 -0.27
C GLY A 253 1.76 -12.04 -1.55
N GLU A 254 2.98 -12.28 -2.00
CA GLU A 254 3.52 -11.70 -3.23
C GLU A 254 3.94 -12.81 -4.19
N ALA A 255 3.47 -12.74 -5.43
CA ALA A 255 3.90 -13.60 -6.53
C ALA A 255 4.37 -12.74 -7.69
N THR A 256 5.47 -13.14 -8.34
CA THR A 256 5.91 -12.47 -9.57
C THR A 256 5.04 -12.90 -10.76
N ALA A 257 5.05 -12.12 -11.83
CA ALA A 257 4.40 -12.49 -13.09
C ALA A 257 4.87 -13.85 -13.64
N GLN A 258 6.12 -14.24 -13.36
CA GLN A 258 6.68 -15.52 -13.76
C GLN A 258 6.10 -16.67 -12.92
N ASP A 259 5.96 -16.46 -11.61
CA ASP A 259 5.39 -17.46 -10.71
C ASP A 259 3.92 -17.76 -10.99
N LEU A 260 3.16 -16.77 -11.48
CA LEU A 260 1.75 -16.95 -11.85
C LEU A 260 1.51 -18.11 -12.82
N ALA A 261 2.50 -18.53 -13.62
CA ALA A 261 2.40 -19.70 -14.50
C ALA A 261 2.24 -21.03 -13.74
N ARG A 262 2.62 -21.07 -12.46
CA ARG A 262 2.58 -22.26 -11.61
C ARG A 262 1.24 -22.44 -10.89
N TYR A 263 0.54 -21.34 -10.66
CA TYR A 263 -0.77 -21.35 -10.00
C TYR A 263 -1.85 -22.02 -10.85
N ARG A 264 -2.83 -22.62 -10.17
CA ARG A 264 -3.97 -23.31 -10.77
C ARG A 264 -5.08 -22.35 -11.15
N THR A 265 -5.73 -22.67 -12.26
CA THR A 265 -6.97 -22.04 -12.72
C THR A 265 -8.17 -22.84 -12.23
N ARG A 266 -9.35 -22.23 -12.32
CA ARG A 266 -10.62 -22.89 -12.02
C ARG A 266 -10.87 -24.10 -12.92
N ASP A 267 -10.55 -23.98 -14.20
CA ASP A 267 -10.72 -25.00 -15.25
C ASP A 267 -9.48 -25.88 -15.39
#